data_AF-J9VLM7-F1
#
_entry.id   AF-J9VLM7-F1
#
_cell.length_a   1.000
_cell.length_b   1.000
_cell.length_c   1.000
_cell.angle_alpha   90.00
_cell.angle_beta   90.00
_cell.angle_gamma   90.00
#
_symmetry.space_group_name_H-M   'P 1'
#
loop_
_entity.id
_entity.type
_entity.pdbx_description
1 polymer ?
#
loop_
_entity_poly.entity_id
_entity_poly.type
_entity_poly.pdbx_seq_one_letter_code
_entity_poly.pdbx_strand_id
1 'polypeptide(L)'
;MADDPSGWSLTESDPQVFTQLLKDLGVKGLQVDDLYSLDAETLATLKPIHALIFLFKYVAPDAESSQESAGVEVDPLDNGVWFANQVINNSCGTLAALNAVMNIKPQRSVHEDESIQLGSELENLREFGAGMQSLDLGHVLSSSDHIREVHNSFSKSSPFSMDPSAFPEREKEDAYHFVAYLPINDILYELDGLRRFPIMHAPVEGDWLDTARETIEQRIATYPAGSLMFNLLCVRSAAIPRLERLINDPSTPAEQKFVIQDQLEHERNKSQKGAMENSLRRHNLLPVVFQLFKSLGESGMAAKAVEDARTKGKERRERMQAKGEAE
;
A
#
# COMPACT_ATOMS: atom_id res chain seq x y z
N MET A 1 18.14 5.05 -9.42
CA MET A 1 17.47 5.83 -8.36
C MET A 1 18.60 6.50 -7.62
N ALA A 2 18.78 7.81 -7.82
CA ALA A 2 19.61 8.57 -6.89
C ALA A 2 18.92 8.45 -5.53
N ASP A 3 19.66 8.13 -4.48
CA ASP A 3 19.13 8.21 -3.12
C ASP A 3 18.49 9.60 -2.96
N ASP A 4 17.19 9.63 -2.66
CA ASP A 4 16.54 10.87 -2.26
C ASP A 4 17.31 11.38 -1.03
N PRO A 5 17.83 12.63 -1.02
CA PRO A 5 18.56 13.18 0.12
C PRO A 5 17.76 13.13 1.43
N SER A 6 16.43 12.94 1.36
CA SER A 6 15.56 12.71 2.51
C SER A 6 15.81 11.37 3.23
N GLY A 7 16.42 10.38 2.56
CA GLY A 7 16.63 9.04 3.10
C GLY A 7 15.38 8.16 3.09
N TRP A 8 14.34 8.52 2.35
CA TRP A 8 13.11 7.72 2.14
C TRP A 8 13.04 7.16 0.72
N SER A 9 12.65 5.90 0.63
CA SER A 9 12.62 5.12 -0.61
C SER A 9 11.22 4.93 -1.17
N LEU A 10 11.08 4.71 -2.48
CA LEU A 10 9.75 4.48 -3.06
C LEU A 10 9.14 3.16 -2.56
N THR A 11 7.94 3.22 -1.99
CA THR A 11 7.18 2.03 -1.56
C THR A 11 6.39 1.44 -2.72
N GLU A 12 6.46 0.12 -2.89
CA GLU A 12 5.62 -0.63 -3.83
C GLU A 12 4.18 -0.75 -3.32
N SER A 13 3.19 -0.62 -4.20
CA SER A 13 1.76 -0.83 -3.86
C SER A 13 1.46 -2.31 -3.77
N ASP A 14 1.84 -2.93 -2.66
CA ASP A 14 1.69 -4.36 -2.43
C ASP A 14 1.05 -4.62 -1.05
N PRO A 15 -0.03 -5.42 -0.97
CA PRO A 15 -0.74 -5.66 0.28
C PRO A 15 0.14 -6.34 1.35
N GLN A 16 1.12 -7.17 0.95
CA GLN A 16 2.04 -7.84 1.88
C GLN A 16 3.10 -6.89 2.41
N VAL A 17 3.53 -5.90 1.62
CA VAL A 17 4.38 -4.80 2.09
C VAL A 17 3.64 -3.99 3.15
N PHE A 18 2.42 -3.54 2.86
CA PHE A 18 1.63 -2.74 3.82
C PHE A 18 1.25 -3.54 5.07
N THR A 19 0.88 -4.82 4.92
CA THR A 19 0.60 -5.71 6.05
C THR A 19 1.81 -5.84 6.96
N GLN A 20 3.00 -6.09 6.39
CA GLN A 20 4.21 -6.25 7.20
C GLN A 20 4.70 -4.94 7.78
N LEU A 21 4.55 -3.82 7.06
CA LEU A 21 4.85 -2.48 7.56
C LEU A 21 4.04 -2.16 8.82
N LEU A 22 2.72 -2.38 8.80
CA LEU A 22 1.88 -2.13 9.96
C LEU A 22 2.26 -3.03 11.14
N LYS A 23 2.54 -4.31 10.88
CA LYS A 23 2.99 -5.27 11.91
C LYS A 23 4.32 -4.86 12.55
N ASP A 24 5.29 -4.43 11.73
CA ASP A 24 6.62 -4.04 12.20
C ASP A 24 6.59 -2.72 12.99
N LEU A 25 5.59 -1.86 12.74
CA LEU A 25 5.28 -0.67 13.55
C LEU A 25 4.47 -1.00 14.82
N GLY A 26 4.15 -2.28 15.05
CA GLY A 26 3.48 -2.75 16.26
C GLY A 26 1.96 -2.84 16.19
N VAL A 27 1.34 -2.54 15.04
CA VAL A 27 -0.11 -2.66 14.86
C VAL A 27 -0.52 -4.12 14.90
N LYS A 28 -1.57 -4.42 15.67
CA LYS A 28 -2.14 -5.76 15.86
C LYS A 28 -3.57 -5.85 15.35
N GLY A 29 -3.96 -7.05 14.93
CA GLY A 29 -5.33 -7.38 14.54
C GLY A 29 -5.75 -6.89 13.15
N LEU A 30 -4.84 -6.30 12.37
CA LEU A 30 -5.10 -5.79 11.02
C LEU A 30 -4.23 -6.51 9.97
N GLN A 31 -4.77 -6.60 8.76
CA GLN A 31 -4.06 -7.01 7.55
C GLN A 31 -4.50 -6.13 6.37
N VAL A 32 -3.71 -6.15 5.29
CA VAL A 32 -4.00 -5.42 4.05
C VAL A 32 -4.21 -6.41 2.90
N ASP A 33 -5.19 -6.11 2.06
CA ASP A 33 -5.62 -6.92 0.92
C ASP A 33 -5.82 -6.04 -0.32
N ASP A 34 -5.52 -6.56 -1.51
CA ASP A 34 -5.88 -5.91 -2.77
C ASP A 34 -7.40 -6.00 -3.00
N LEU A 35 -7.97 -4.92 -3.52
CA LEU A 35 -9.33 -4.89 -4.06
C LEU A 35 -9.29 -4.82 -5.58
N TYR A 36 -9.65 -5.94 -6.23
CA TYR A 36 -9.78 -6.02 -7.68
C TYR A 36 -11.16 -5.54 -8.18
N SER A 37 -12.14 -5.51 -7.29
CA SER A 37 -13.50 -5.06 -7.56
C SER A 37 -14.10 -4.43 -6.32
N LEU A 38 -14.94 -3.43 -6.53
CA LEU A 38 -15.71 -2.76 -5.48
C LEU A 38 -17.12 -3.35 -5.32
N ASP A 39 -17.48 -4.40 -6.06
CA ASP A 39 -18.80 -5.02 -5.94
C ASP A 39 -19.06 -5.59 -4.54
N ALA A 40 -20.34 -5.66 -4.17
CA ALA A 40 -20.75 -6.04 -2.82
C ALA A 40 -20.36 -7.48 -2.44
N GLU A 41 -20.29 -8.41 -3.42
CA GLU A 41 -19.93 -9.80 -3.17
C GLU A 41 -18.45 -9.91 -2.81
N THR A 42 -17.57 -9.28 -3.60
CA THR A 42 -16.13 -9.20 -3.32
C THR A 42 -15.87 -8.57 -1.95
N LEU A 43 -16.46 -7.40 -1.66
CA LEU A 43 -16.25 -6.70 -0.40
C LEU A 43 -16.76 -7.49 0.81
N ALA A 44 -17.88 -8.23 0.67
CA ALA A 44 -18.43 -9.04 1.76
C ALA A 44 -17.46 -10.13 2.24
N THR A 45 -16.66 -10.72 1.36
CA THR A 45 -15.67 -11.74 1.73
C THR A 45 -14.52 -11.18 2.57
N LEU A 46 -14.24 -9.88 2.42
CA LEU A 46 -13.13 -9.17 3.07
C LEU A 46 -13.57 -8.36 4.29
N LYS A 47 -14.83 -8.47 4.73
CA LYS A 47 -15.29 -7.80 5.95
C LYS A 47 -14.70 -8.41 7.23
N PRO A 48 -14.55 -7.62 8.30
CA PRO A 48 -14.76 -6.17 8.36
C PRO A 48 -13.58 -5.39 7.75
N ILE A 49 -13.89 -4.40 6.91
CA ILE A 49 -12.93 -3.45 6.32
C ILE A 49 -13.02 -2.13 7.11
N HIS A 50 -11.86 -1.58 7.46
CA HIS A 50 -11.73 -0.39 8.31
C HIS A 50 -11.25 0.85 7.55
N ALA A 51 -10.49 0.66 6.48
CA ALA A 51 -10.02 1.74 5.61
C ALA A 51 -9.71 1.23 4.20
N LEU A 52 -9.74 2.11 3.22
CA LEU A 52 -9.21 1.89 1.87
C LEU A 52 -7.99 2.77 1.66
N ILE A 53 -7.00 2.28 0.91
CA ILE A 53 -5.83 3.04 0.49
C ILE A 53 -5.81 3.01 -1.03
N PHE A 54 -5.96 4.17 -1.66
CA PHE A 54 -6.09 4.30 -3.11
C PHE A 54 -4.83 4.93 -3.70
N LEU A 55 -4.27 4.27 -4.71
CA LEU A 55 -3.15 4.74 -5.51
C LEU A 55 -3.63 5.14 -6.90
N PHE A 56 -3.24 6.32 -7.35
CA PHE A 56 -3.53 6.82 -8.69
C PHE A 56 -2.35 7.63 -9.23
N LYS A 57 -2.32 7.81 -10.55
CA LYS A 57 -1.33 8.68 -11.20
C LYS A 57 -1.55 10.13 -10.77
N TYR A 58 -0.55 10.73 -10.15
CA TYR A 58 -0.60 12.13 -9.76
C TYR A 58 -0.58 13.03 -11.00
N VAL A 59 -1.62 13.84 -11.13
CA VAL A 59 -1.69 14.92 -12.11
C VAL A 59 -1.60 16.22 -11.31
N ALA A 60 -0.53 16.99 -11.53
CA ALA A 60 -0.40 18.28 -10.88
C ALA A 60 -1.63 19.13 -11.28
N PRO A 61 -2.31 19.77 -10.31
CA PRO A 61 -3.42 20.65 -10.63
C PRO A 61 -2.91 21.76 -11.55
N ASP A 62 -3.54 21.93 -12.71
CA ASP A 62 -3.31 23.13 -13.52
C ASP A 62 -3.88 24.32 -12.74
N ALA A 63 -3.25 25.50 -12.87
CA ALA A 63 -3.67 26.71 -12.16
C ALA A 63 -5.15 27.12 -12.44
N GLU A 64 -5.78 26.54 -13.47
CA GLU A 64 -7.18 26.75 -13.87
C GLU A 64 -8.10 25.56 -13.54
N SER A 65 -7.55 24.41 -13.14
CA SER A 65 -8.30 23.23 -12.69
C SER A 65 -8.16 23.07 -11.18
N SER A 66 -8.77 24.00 -10.43
CA SER A 66 -9.20 23.68 -9.08
C SER A 66 -10.25 22.58 -9.21
N GLN A 67 -9.82 21.32 -9.25
CA GLN A 67 -10.72 20.19 -9.09
C GLN A 67 -11.45 20.44 -7.79
N GLU A 68 -12.72 20.83 -7.89
CA GLU A 68 -13.67 20.80 -6.79
C GLU A 68 -13.67 19.35 -6.33
N SER A 69 -12.88 19.04 -5.30
CA SER A 69 -12.97 17.76 -4.63
C SER A 69 -14.40 17.65 -4.17
N ALA A 70 -15.09 16.56 -4.53
CA ALA A 70 -16.34 16.22 -3.86
C ALA A 70 -16.05 16.24 -2.35
N GLY A 71 -16.72 17.09 -1.58
CA GLY A 71 -16.45 17.28 -0.15
C GLY A 71 -15.85 18.63 0.24
N VAL A 72 -15.62 18.78 1.55
CA VAL A 72 -15.19 20.04 2.19
C VAL A 72 -13.90 19.80 2.95
N GLU A 73 -12.88 20.64 2.71
CA GLU A 73 -11.67 20.64 3.53
C GLU A 73 -11.99 21.15 4.94
N VAL A 74 -11.64 20.39 5.96
CA VAL A 74 -11.96 20.71 7.36
C VAL A 74 -10.73 20.62 8.25
N ASP A 75 -10.68 21.45 9.30
CA ASP A 75 -9.58 21.37 10.27
C ASP A 75 -9.62 20.00 11.00
N PRO A 76 -8.50 19.24 10.99
CA PRO A 76 -8.48 17.90 11.58
C PRO A 76 -8.68 17.91 13.10
N LEU A 77 -8.16 18.92 13.81
CA LEU A 77 -8.29 19.00 15.26
C LEU A 77 -9.73 19.27 15.69
N ASP A 78 -10.41 20.18 14.99
CA ASP A 78 -11.81 20.51 15.26
C ASP A 78 -12.76 19.34 15.00
N ASN A 79 -12.36 18.39 14.15
CA ASN A 79 -13.17 17.24 13.75
C ASN A 79 -12.73 15.91 14.40
N GLY A 80 -11.72 15.94 15.27
CA GLY A 80 -11.21 14.74 15.95
C GLY A 80 -10.59 13.73 14.98
N VAL A 81 -9.99 14.21 13.88
CA VAL A 81 -9.31 13.42 12.87
C VAL A 81 -7.82 13.49 13.10
N TRP A 82 -7.14 12.35 13.24
CA TRP A 82 -5.69 12.31 13.19
C TRP A 82 -5.25 12.43 11.74
N PHE A 83 -4.52 13.49 11.38
CA PHE A 83 -4.10 13.73 10.01
C PHE A 83 -2.70 14.34 9.98
N ALA A 84 -1.79 13.72 9.25
CA ALA A 84 -0.45 14.20 9.04
C ALA A 84 -0.18 14.48 7.55
N ASN A 85 0.49 15.60 7.29
CA ASN A 85 0.90 16.00 5.95
C ASN A 85 2.18 15.30 5.51
N GLN A 86 2.31 15.14 4.19
CA GLN A 86 3.53 14.68 3.58
C GLN A 86 4.53 15.82 3.52
N VAL A 87 5.65 15.65 4.23
CA VAL A 87 6.76 16.60 4.25
C VAL A 87 8.00 16.07 3.55
N ILE A 88 8.05 14.75 3.28
CA ILE A 88 9.15 14.08 2.59
C ILE A 88 8.61 13.29 1.39
N ASN A 89 9.32 13.37 0.26
CA ASN A 89 9.02 12.58 -0.95
C ASN A 89 9.15 11.07 -0.68
N ASN A 90 8.50 10.24 -1.49
CA ASN A 90 8.50 8.77 -1.38
C ASN A 90 7.88 8.19 -0.08
N SER A 91 7.51 9.02 0.90
CA SER A 91 6.85 8.57 2.14
C SER A 91 5.34 8.35 2.03
N CYS A 92 4.73 8.67 0.87
CA CYS A 92 3.28 8.70 0.65
C CYS A 92 2.56 7.40 1.06
N GLY A 93 3.11 6.23 0.73
CA GLY A 93 2.51 4.94 1.07
C GLY A 93 2.42 4.70 2.58
N THR A 94 3.52 4.91 3.30
CA THR A 94 3.55 4.81 4.78
C THR A 94 2.66 5.85 5.42
N LEU A 95 2.67 7.08 4.91
CA LEU A 95 1.83 8.15 5.44
C LEU A 95 0.34 7.84 5.26
N ALA A 96 -0.09 7.35 4.11
CA ALA A 96 -1.46 6.93 3.88
C ALA A 96 -1.88 5.79 4.82
N ALA A 97 -1.01 4.79 5.01
CA ALA A 97 -1.24 3.71 5.96
C ALA A 97 -1.39 4.22 7.40
N LEU A 98 -0.54 5.16 7.83
CA LEU A 98 -0.60 5.76 9.16
C LEU A 98 -1.83 6.65 9.36
N ASN A 99 -2.13 7.53 8.39
CA ASN A 99 -3.36 8.33 8.38
C ASN A 99 -4.61 7.45 8.50
N ALA A 100 -4.62 6.27 7.86
CA ALA A 100 -5.68 5.29 8.06
C ALA A 100 -5.68 4.71 9.48
N VAL A 101 -4.64 3.99 9.90
CA VAL A 101 -4.69 3.19 11.14
C VAL A 101 -4.80 4.03 12.41
N MET A 102 -4.26 5.25 12.44
CA MET A 102 -4.35 6.14 13.61
C MET A 102 -5.79 6.55 13.95
N ASN A 103 -6.69 6.49 12.96
CA ASN A 103 -8.12 6.79 13.12
C ASN A 103 -8.98 5.54 13.28
N ILE A 104 -8.44 4.32 13.09
CA ILE A 104 -9.17 3.08 13.35
C ILE A 104 -9.34 2.93 14.86
N LYS A 105 -10.61 2.86 15.31
CA LYS A 105 -10.93 2.71 16.73
C LYS A 105 -10.36 1.38 17.27
N PRO A 106 -9.64 1.38 18.40
CA PRO A 106 -9.22 0.15 19.05
C PRO A 106 -10.42 -0.76 19.34
N GLN A 107 -10.27 -2.06 19.09
CA GLN A 107 -11.32 -3.04 19.31
C GLN A 107 -10.79 -4.12 20.25
N ARG A 108 -11.40 -4.23 21.43
CA ARG A 108 -11.07 -5.29 22.38
C ARG A 108 -11.93 -6.52 22.09
N SER A 109 -11.30 -7.63 21.80
CA SER A 109 -11.96 -8.93 21.69
C SER A 109 -11.72 -9.77 22.95
N VAL A 110 -12.60 -10.73 23.20
CA VAL A 110 -12.37 -11.79 24.20
C VAL A 110 -11.20 -12.68 23.80
N HIS A 111 -10.95 -12.79 22.50
CA HIS A 111 -9.80 -13.46 21.92
C HIS A 111 -8.73 -12.41 21.59
N GLU A 112 -7.64 -12.38 22.34
CA GLU A 112 -6.62 -11.33 22.24
C GLU A 112 -6.09 -11.14 20.81
N ASP A 113 -5.88 -12.24 20.08
CA ASP A 113 -5.40 -12.25 18.69
C ASP A 113 -6.39 -11.65 17.68
N GLU A 114 -7.65 -11.42 18.08
CA GLU A 114 -8.68 -10.73 17.29
C GLU A 114 -8.85 -9.26 17.72
N SER A 115 -8.07 -8.76 18.67
CA SER A 115 -8.12 -7.37 19.10
C SER A 115 -7.34 -6.46 18.14
N ILE A 116 -7.89 -5.27 17.85
CA ILE A 116 -7.22 -4.24 17.07
C ILE A 116 -6.56 -3.24 18.02
N GLN A 117 -5.25 -3.06 17.88
CA GLN A 117 -4.43 -2.18 18.69
C GLN A 117 -3.35 -1.53 17.82
N LEU A 118 -3.02 -0.27 18.08
CA LEU A 118 -1.97 0.45 17.36
C LEU A 118 -0.56 0.00 17.76
N GLY A 119 -0.41 -0.48 19.00
CA GLY A 119 0.90 -0.77 19.59
C GLY A 119 1.51 0.47 20.26
N SER A 120 2.46 0.24 21.17
CA SER A 120 2.98 1.30 22.04
C SER A 120 3.65 2.44 21.29
N GLU A 121 4.36 2.14 20.20
CA GLU A 121 5.07 3.15 19.41
C GLU A 121 4.10 4.17 18.80
N LEU A 122 3.08 3.68 18.08
CA LEU A 122 2.09 4.54 17.45
C LEU A 122 1.14 5.19 18.46
N GLU A 123 0.85 4.53 19.58
CA GLU A 123 0.11 5.14 20.69
C GLU A 123 0.88 6.30 21.31
N ASN A 124 2.17 6.12 21.61
CA ASN A 124 3.03 7.20 22.12
C ASN A 124 3.12 8.36 21.12
N LEU A 125 3.22 8.06 19.82
CA LEU A 125 3.25 9.09 18.79
C LEU A 125 1.93 9.85 18.71
N ARG A 126 0.81 9.15 18.81
CA ARG A 126 -0.53 9.76 18.83
C ARG A 126 -0.72 10.65 20.06
N GLU A 127 -0.25 10.22 21.23
CA GLU A 127 -0.29 11.02 22.47
C GLU A 127 0.62 12.24 22.40
N PHE A 128 1.87 12.07 21.93
CA PHE A 128 2.82 13.16 21.76
C PHE A 128 2.33 14.21 20.77
N GLY A 129 1.73 13.75 19.66
CA GLY A 129 1.18 14.59 18.61
C GLY A 129 -0.17 15.23 18.93
N ALA A 130 -0.75 14.97 20.10
CA ALA A 130 -2.06 15.49 20.45
C ALA A 130 -2.08 17.03 20.43
N GLY A 131 -2.96 17.61 19.62
CA GLY A 131 -3.09 19.07 19.46
C GLY A 131 -2.08 19.72 18.51
N MET A 132 -1.17 18.95 17.90
CA MET A 132 -0.29 19.45 16.85
C MET A 132 -1.06 19.66 15.55
N GLN A 133 -0.59 20.62 14.74
CA GLN A 133 -1.10 20.81 13.38
C GLN A 133 -0.62 19.67 12.47
N SER A 134 -1.33 19.43 11.38
CA SER A 134 -1.04 18.31 10.46
C SER A 134 0.34 18.37 9.83
N LEU A 135 0.87 19.58 9.59
CA LEU A 135 2.23 19.78 9.10
C LEU A 135 3.30 19.41 10.13
N ASP A 136 3.08 19.79 11.39
CA ASP A 136 3.98 19.44 12.50
C ASP A 136 3.99 17.92 12.73
N LEU A 137 2.81 17.27 12.68
CA LEU A 137 2.70 15.81 12.71
C LEU A 137 3.48 15.16 11.56
N GLY A 138 3.43 15.74 10.37
CA GLY A 138 4.24 15.31 9.22
C GLY A 138 5.74 15.32 9.54
N HIS A 139 6.24 16.40 10.14
CA HIS A 139 7.64 16.51 10.56
C HIS A 139 8.02 15.52 11.69
N VAL A 140 7.11 15.28 12.64
CA VAL A 140 7.31 14.29 13.71
C VAL A 140 7.44 12.89 13.11
N LEU A 141 6.55 12.49 12.19
CA LEU A 141 6.63 11.20 11.51
C LEU A 141 7.92 11.06 10.70
N SER A 142 8.25 12.11 9.93
CA SER A 142 9.38 12.08 9.02
C SER A 142 10.74 12.04 9.73
N SER A 143 10.77 12.49 11.00
CA SER A 143 11.95 12.47 11.86
C SER A 143 12.09 11.19 12.70
N SER A 144 11.11 10.28 12.65
CA SER A 144 11.21 8.98 13.33
C SER A 144 12.12 8.03 12.56
N ASP A 145 13.29 7.75 13.14
CA ASP A 145 14.24 6.76 12.61
C ASP A 145 13.62 5.37 12.51
N HIS A 146 12.83 4.97 13.51
CA HIS A 146 12.17 3.66 13.52
C HIS A 146 11.17 3.52 12.36
N ILE A 147 10.30 4.52 12.14
CA ILE A 147 9.34 4.49 11.03
C ILE A 147 10.09 4.45 9.69
N ARG A 148 11.13 5.27 9.54
CA ARG A 148 11.97 5.32 8.34
C ARG A 148 12.69 4.00 8.07
N GLU A 149 13.22 3.35 9.10
CA GLU A 149 13.86 2.03 9.01
C GLU A 149 12.87 0.95 8.57
N VAL A 150 11.68 0.90 9.19
CA VAL A 150 10.63 -0.05 8.79
C VAL A 150 10.20 0.19 7.35
N HIS A 151 9.94 1.43 6.97
CA HIS A 151 9.58 1.82 5.60
C HIS A 151 10.66 1.40 4.59
N ASN A 152 11.93 1.76 4.83
CA ASN A 152 13.02 1.45 3.92
C ASN A 152 13.36 -0.05 3.86
N SER A 153 12.95 -0.85 4.85
CA SER A 153 13.20 -2.30 4.87
C SER A 153 12.51 -3.04 3.71
N PHE A 154 11.46 -2.47 3.10
CA PHE A 154 10.74 -3.09 1.99
C PHE A 154 11.20 -2.64 0.61
N SER A 155 12.12 -1.69 0.58
CA SER A 155 12.57 -1.10 -0.66
C SER A 155 13.59 -1.95 -1.35
N LYS A 156 13.53 -1.93 -2.68
CA LYS A 156 14.47 -2.66 -3.52
C LYS A 156 15.88 -2.24 -3.10
N SER A 157 16.66 -3.18 -2.57
CA SER A 157 18.08 -2.95 -2.34
C SER A 157 18.69 -2.58 -3.70
N SER A 158 18.98 -1.29 -3.92
CA SER A 158 19.74 -0.85 -5.09
C SER A 158 21.20 -0.80 -4.68
N PRO A 159 21.99 -1.83 -4.97
CA PRO A 159 23.41 -1.88 -4.66
C PRO A 159 24.25 -0.93 -5.52
N PHE A 160 23.62 -0.31 -6.52
CA PHE A 160 24.24 0.66 -7.39
C PHE A 160 23.58 2.02 -7.13
N SER A 161 24.35 2.94 -6.56
CA SER A 161 24.13 4.38 -6.76
C SER A 161 24.47 4.66 -8.23
N MET A 162 23.52 4.44 -9.14
CA MET A 162 23.75 4.74 -10.55
C MET A 162 23.85 6.25 -10.74
N ASP A 163 24.94 6.69 -11.35
CA ASP A 163 25.14 8.09 -11.73
C ASP A 163 23.95 8.56 -12.59
N PRO A 164 23.18 9.57 -12.14
CA PRO A 164 22.05 10.10 -12.90
C PRO A 164 22.44 10.56 -14.31
N SER A 165 23.71 10.95 -14.52
CA SER A 165 24.23 11.39 -15.83
C SER A 165 24.42 10.26 -16.84
N ALA A 166 24.38 8.99 -16.41
CA ALA A 166 24.50 7.82 -17.30
C ALA A 166 23.22 7.54 -18.12
N PHE A 167 22.12 8.22 -17.81
CA PHE A 167 20.85 8.10 -18.53
C PHE A 167 20.41 9.50 -19.01
N PRO A 168 20.88 9.95 -20.18
CA PRO A 168 20.39 11.19 -20.75
C PRO A 168 18.91 10.98 -21.09
N GLU A 169 18.03 11.75 -20.44
CA GLU A 169 16.57 11.70 -20.60
C GLU A 169 15.94 10.39 -20.08
N ARG A 170 15.82 10.26 -18.75
CA ARG A 170 14.65 9.54 -18.25
C ARG A 170 13.43 10.36 -18.67
N GLU A 171 12.55 9.77 -19.47
CA GLU A 171 11.15 10.23 -19.53
C GLU A 171 10.69 10.52 -18.10
N LYS A 172 9.95 11.61 -17.88
CA LYS A 172 9.40 11.92 -16.56
C LYS A 172 8.64 10.69 -16.08
N GLU A 173 9.23 9.92 -15.17
CA GLU A 173 8.60 8.73 -14.62
C GLU A 173 7.26 9.17 -14.03
N ASP A 174 6.19 8.46 -14.39
CA ASP A 174 4.86 8.75 -13.88
C ASP A 174 4.88 8.73 -12.35
N ALA A 175 4.54 9.85 -11.73
CA ALA A 175 4.40 9.95 -10.29
C ALA A 175 3.05 9.37 -9.88
N TYR A 176 3.04 8.50 -8.87
CA TYR A 176 1.84 7.92 -8.28
C TYR A 176 1.68 8.43 -6.85
N HIS A 177 0.44 8.59 -6.41
CA HIS A 177 0.11 9.16 -5.10
C HIS A 177 -0.92 8.32 -4.34
N PHE A 178 -0.68 8.16 -3.04
CA PHE A 178 -1.54 7.41 -2.13
C PHE A 178 -2.43 8.35 -1.32
N VAL A 179 -3.71 7.98 -1.19
CA VAL A 179 -4.67 8.60 -0.26
C VAL A 179 -5.40 7.52 0.53
N ALA A 180 -5.90 7.85 1.71
CA ALA A 180 -6.70 6.94 2.53
C ALA A 180 -8.17 7.38 2.62
N TYR A 181 -9.09 6.43 2.60
CA TYR A 181 -10.52 6.63 2.82
C TYR A 181 -11.00 5.79 3.98
N LEU A 182 -11.73 6.39 4.93
CA LEU A 182 -12.30 5.67 6.07
C LEU A 182 -13.40 6.47 6.76
N PRO A 183 -14.34 5.80 7.44
CA PRO A 183 -15.35 6.46 8.24
C PRO A 183 -14.76 6.91 9.58
N ILE A 184 -14.91 8.19 9.91
CA ILE A 184 -14.58 8.76 11.22
C ILE A 184 -15.82 9.44 11.75
N ASN A 185 -16.31 9.01 12.91
CA ASN A 185 -17.54 9.51 13.52
C ASN A 185 -18.74 9.51 12.55
N ASP A 186 -18.94 8.38 11.87
CA ASP A 186 -20.03 8.14 10.91
C ASP A 186 -20.03 9.10 9.71
N ILE A 187 -18.86 9.65 9.35
CA ILE A 187 -18.65 10.48 8.16
C ILE A 187 -17.47 9.91 7.37
N LEU A 188 -17.60 9.82 6.05
CA LEU A 188 -16.51 9.41 5.17
C LEU A 188 -15.49 10.55 5.04
N TYR A 189 -14.22 10.25 5.32
CA TYR A 189 -13.10 11.15 5.11
C TYR A 189 -12.15 10.62 4.04
N GLU A 190 -11.55 11.55 3.30
CA GLU A 190 -10.38 11.34 2.47
C GLU A 190 -9.17 12.05 3.11
N LEU A 191 -8.12 11.27 3.36
CA LEU A 191 -6.88 11.74 3.97
C LEU A 191 -5.77 11.70 2.91
N ASP A 192 -5.58 12.83 2.24
CA ASP A 192 -4.52 13.06 1.25
C ASP A 192 -3.39 13.88 1.89
N GLY A 193 -2.21 13.28 2.07
CA GLY A 193 -1.08 13.94 2.71
C GLY A 193 -0.54 15.19 1.98
N LEU A 194 -0.84 15.35 0.68
CA LEU A 194 -0.45 16.53 -0.10
C LEU A 194 -1.48 17.67 -0.01
N ARG A 195 -2.69 17.41 0.48
CA ARG A 195 -3.71 18.42 0.75
C ARG A 195 -3.42 19.14 2.06
N ARG A 196 -3.85 20.40 2.18
CA ARG A 196 -3.68 21.15 3.44
C ARG A 196 -4.45 20.53 4.60
N PHE A 197 -5.63 20.01 4.31
CA PHE A 197 -6.57 19.49 5.29
C PHE A 197 -7.24 18.20 4.78
N PRO A 198 -7.75 17.34 5.68
CA PRO A 198 -8.58 16.21 5.27
C PRO A 198 -9.86 16.71 4.60
N ILE A 199 -10.38 15.91 3.66
CA ILE A 199 -11.63 16.20 2.95
C ILE A 199 -12.74 15.37 3.59
N MET A 200 -13.76 16.08 4.09
CA MET A 200 -14.99 15.51 4.60
C MET A 200 -15.98 15.34 3.45
N HIS A 201 -16.39 14.10 3.15
CA HIS A 201 -17.27 13.78 2.02
C HIS A 201 -18.74 13.83 2.41
N ALA A 202 -19.26 12.71 2.92
CA ALA A 202 -20.68 12.53 3.22
C ALA A 202 -20.86 11.71 4.50
N PRO A 203 -21.99 11.91 5.23
CA PRO A 203 -22.39 11.01 6.29
C PRO A 203 -22.53 9.58 5.78
N VAL A 204 -22.16 8.62 6.62
CA VAL A 204 -22.30 7.20 6.35
C VAL A 204 -23.65 6.72 6.87
N GLU A 205 -24.53 6.32 5.95
CA GLU A 205 -25.79 5.67 6.27
C GLU A 205 -25.69 4.16 5.96
N GLY A 206 -25.36 3.36 6.97
CA GLY A 206 -25.21 1.91 6.82
C GLY A 206 -23.77 1.48 6.55
N ASP A 207 -23.53 0.78 5.44
CA ASP A 207 -22.18 0.32 5.07
C ASP A 207 -21.39 1.43 4.37
N TRP A 208 -20.38 1.96 5.06
CA TRP A 208 -19.54 3.06 4.56
C TRP A 208 -18.86 2.76 3.21
N LEU A 209 -18.69 1.49 2.87
CA LEU A 209 -18.08 1.06 1.63
C LEU A 209 -18.90 1.46 0.40
N ASP A 210 -20.21 1.62 0.53
CA ASP A 210 -21.05 2.09 -0.58
C ASP A 210 -20.76 3.56 -0.91
N THR A 211 -20.71 4.42 0.11
CA THR A 211 -20.31 5.83 -0.05
C THR A 211 -18.87 5.95 -0.56
N ALA A 212 -17.94 5.14 -0.02
CA ALA A 212 -16.55 5.15 -0.47
C ALA A 212 -16.41 4.67 -1.93
N ARG A 213 -17.19 3.66 -2.35
CA ARG A 213 -17.24 3.21 -3.75
C ARG A 213 -17.64 4.35 -4.67
N GLU A 214 -18.74 5.04 -4.38
CA GLU A 214 -19.22 6.16 -5.19
C GLU A 214 -18.16 7.27 -5.32
N THR A 215 -17.53 7.65 -4.21
CA THR A 215 -16.46 8.66 -4.21
C THR A 215 -15.25 8.23 -5.05
N ILE A 216 -14.79 6.97 -4.91
CA ILE A 216 -13.64 6.46 -5.65
C ILE A 216 -13.97 6.31 -7.14
N GLU A 217 -15.16 5.83 -7.50
CA GLU A 217 -15.61 5.72 -8.89
C GLU A 217 -15.70 7.09 -9.57
N GLN A 218 -16.21 8.11 -8.87
CA GLN A 218 -16.21 9.49 -9.35
C GLN A 218 -14.78 9.99 -9.60
N ARG A 219 -13.84 9.68 -8.70
CA ARG A 219 -12.42 10.03 -8.89
C ARG A 219 -11.81 9.32 -10.10
N ILE A 220 -12.05 8.02 -10.26
CA ILE A 220 -11.58 7.24 -11.43
C ILE A 220 -12.16 7.83 -12.73
N ALA A 221 -13.42 8.26 -12.73
CA ALA A 221 -14.08 8.87 -13.88
C ALA A 221 -13.45 10.21 -14.33
N THR A 222 -12.62 10.85 -13.50
CA THR A 222 -11.86 12.06 -13.89
C THR A 222 -10.67 11.75 -14.81
N TYR A 223 -10.25 10.49 -14.90
CA TYR A 223 -9.15 10.07 -15.77
C TYR A 223 -9.65 9.67 -17.16
N PRO A 224 -8.81 9.77 -18.21
CA PRO A 224 -9.17 9.34 -19.55
C PRO A 224 -9.66 7.89 -19.58
N ALA A 225 -10.70 7.62 -20.37
CA ALA A 225 -11.22 6.27 -20.55
C ALA A 225 -10.11 5.29 -20.98
N GLY A 226 -10.04 4.15 -20.30
CA GLY A 226 -8.98 3.16 -20.50
C GLY A 226 -7.73 3.39 -19.64
N SER A 227 -7.72 4.39 -18.76
CA SER A 227 -6.69 4.49 -17.70
C SER A 227 -6.84 3.31 -16.75
N LEU A 228 -5.78 2.51 -16.62
CA LEU A 228 -5.77 1.31 -15.75
C LEU A 228 -4.77 1.43 -14.59
N MET A 229 -4.04 2.55 -14.50
CA MET A 229 -2.94 2.72 -13.56
C MET A 229 -3.45 3.17 -12.19
N PHE A 230 -4.28 2.32 -11.59
CA PHE A 230 -4.83 2.47 -10.25
C PHE A 230 -4.54 1.20 -9.44
N ASN A 231 -4.38 1.35 -8.14
CA ASN A 231 -4.41 0.23 -7.21
C ASN A 231 -5.24 0.63 -6.00
N LEU A 232 -6.03 -0.32 -5.48
CA LEU A 232 -6.86 -0.10 -4.32
C LEU A 232 -6.58 -1.21 -3.32
N LEU A 233 -6.16 -0.81 -2.13
CA LEU A 233 -5.93 -1.70 -1.00
C LEU A 233 -7.04 -1.49 0.03
N CYS A 234 -7.33 -2.52 0.81
CA CYS A 234 -8.19 -2.42 1.98
C CYS A 234 -7.46 -2.86 3.24
N VAL A 235 -7.60 -2.07 4.31
CA VAL A 235 -7.16 -2.42 5.65
C VAL A 235 -8.33 -3.11 6.35
N ARG A 236 -8.20 -4.40 6.65
CA ARG A 236 -9.25 -5.22 7.26
C ARG A 236 -8.77 -5.92 8.52
N SER A 237 -9.69 -6.46 9.31
CA SER A 237 -9.30 -7.33 10.44
C SER A 237 -8.54 -8.56 9.96
N ALA A 238 -7.52 -8.96 10.72
CA ALA A 238 -6.76 -10.16 10.46
C ALA A 238 -7.68 -11.39 10.43
N ALA A 239 -7.65 -12.15 9.33
CA ALA A 239 -8.61 -13.21 9.09
C ALA A 239 -8.30 -14.50 9.87
N ILE A 240 -7.02 -14.87 9.90
CA ILE A 240 -6.54 -16.16 10.41
C ILE A 240 -7.00 -16.44 11.85
N PRO A 241 -6.80 -15.55 12.84
CA PRO A 241 -7.18 -15.84 14.23
C PRO A 241 -8.66 -16.18 14.39
N ARG A 242 -9.52 -15.39 13.73
CA ARG A 242 -10.98 -15.61 13.73
C ARG A 242 -11.35 -16.95 13.07
N LEU A 243 -10.75 -17.26 11.92
CA LEU A 243 -11.02 -18.50 11.19
C LEU A 243 -10.56 -19.73 11.99
N GLU A 244 -9.39 -19.66 12.62
CA GLU A 244 -8.86 -20.71 13.50
C GLU A 244 -9.74 -20.93 14.73
N ARG A 245 -10.30 -19.86 15.31
CA ARG A 245 -11.27 -20.01 16.38
C ARG A 245 -12.55 -20.69 15.89
N LEU A 246 -13.13 -20.20 14.79
CA LEU A 246 -14.41 -20.70 14.28
C LEU A 246 -14.34 -22.17 13.84
N ILE A 247 -13.24 -22.62 13.23
CA ILE A 247 -13.11 -24.03 12.83
C ILE A 247 -13.03 -24.97 14.04
N ASN A 248 -12.41 -24.50 15.13
CA ASN A 248 -12.23 -25.26 16.36
C ASN A 248 -13.43 -25.19 17.32
N ASP A 249 -14.38 -24.28 17.07
CA ASP A 249 -15.60 -24.18 17.87
C ASP A 249 -16.50 -25.42 17.68
N PRO A 250 -16.87 -26.15 18.76
CA PRO A 250 -17.77 -27.29 18.68
C PRO A 250 -19.17 -26.94 18.18
N SER A 251 -19.61 -25.68 18.32
CA SER A 251 -20.93 -25.22 17.92
C SER A 251 -21.04 -24.91 16.42
N THR A 252 -19.92 -24.79 15.71
CA THR A 252 -19.92 -24.48 14.27
C THR A 252 -20.41 -25.66 13.44
N PRO A 253 -21.44 -25.49 12.58
CA PRO A 253 -21.97 -26.54 11.72
C PRO A 253 -20.91 -27.13 10.78
N ALA A 254 -21.02 -28.44 10.50
CA ALA A 254 -20.05 -29.16 9.65
C ALA A 254 -19.94 -28.55 8.23
N GLU A 255 -21.05 -28.10 7.64
CA GLU A 255 -21.06 -27.44 6.33
C GLU A 255 -20.26 -26.13 6.34
N GLN A 256 -20.38 -25.34 7.42
CA GLN A 256 -19.63 -24.10 7.57
C GLN A 256 -18.15 -24.36 7.82
N LYS A 257 -17.80 -25.45 8.51
CA LYS A 257 -16.39 -25.82 8.76
C LYS A 257 -15.62 -26.06 7.46
N PHE A 258 -16.26 -26.64 6.44
CA PHE A 258 -15.61 -26.82 5.14
C PHE A 258 -15.25 -25.49 4.48
N VAL A 259 -16.18 -24.52 4.49
CA VAL A 259 -15.95 -23.18 3.95
C VAL A 259 -14.87 -22.43 4.74
N ILE A 260 -14.92 -22.50 6.07
CA ILE A 260 -13.91 -21.87 6.94
C ILE A 260 -12.53 -22.49 6.72
N GLN A 261 -12.45 -23.81 6.50
CA GLN A 261 -11.20 -24.50 6.24
C GLN A 261 -10.56 -24.03 4.94
N ASP A 262 -11.34 -23.91 3.86
CA ASP A 262 -10.88 -23.37 2.57
C ASP A 262 -10.38 -21.92 2.71
N GLN A 263 -11.15 -21.06 3.38
CA GLN A 263 -10.75 -19.68 3.66
C GLN A 263 -9.46 -19.59 4.49
N LEU A 264 -9.32 -20.44 5.51
CA LEU A 264 -8.13 -20.48 6.36
C LEU A 264 -6.90 -20.93 5.58
N GLU A 265 -7.03 -21.93 4.71
CA GLU A 265 -5.95 -22.38 3.83
C GLU A 265 -5.56 -21.27 2.84
N HIS A 266 -6.53 -20.58 2.26
CA HIS A 266 -6.28 -19.44 1.38
C HIS A 266 -5.46 -18.34 2.07
N GLU A 267 -5.89 -17.89 3.25
CA GLU A 267 -5.20 -16.84 4.03
C GLU A 267 -3.80 -17.28 4.50
N ARG A 268 -3.63 -18.55 4.88
CA ARG A 268 -2.31 -19.09 5.24
C ARG A 268 -1.37 -19.13 4.04
N ASN A 269 -1.85 -19.60 2.89
CA ASN A 269 -1.06 -19.65 1.66
C ASN A 269 -0.64 -18.24 1.22
N LYS A 270 -1.57 -17.28 1.28
CA LYS A 270 -1.29 -15.87 1.03
C LYS A 270 -0.22 -15.33 1.99
N SER A 271 -0.37 -15.54 3.30
CA SER A 271 0.60 -15.08 4.28
C SER A 271 1.98 -15.72 4.11
N GLN A 272 2.06 -17.00 3.73
CA GLN A 272 3.34 -17.67 3.48
C GLN A 272 4.05 -17.13 2.23
N LYS A 273 3.30 -16.94 1.14
CA LYS A 273 3.82 -16.33 -0.09
C LYS A 273 4.30 -14.90 0.18
N GLY A 274 3.50 -14.10 0.87
CA GLY A 274 3.88 -12.74 1.25
C GLY A 274 5.13 -12.67 2.11
N ALA A 275 5.29 -13.58 3.09
CA ALA A 275 6.50 -13.67 3.88
C ALA A 275 7.74 -14.00 3.02
N MET A 276 7.59 -14.92 2.06
CA MET A 276 8.66 -15.25 1.12
C MET A 276 9.03 -14.06 0.22
N GLU A 277 8.05 -13.38 -0.36
CA GLU A 277 8.27 -12.20 -1.21
C GLU A 277 8.90 -11.05 -0.43
N ASN A 278 8.42 -10.75 0.78
CA ASN A 278 9.02 -9.73 1.64
C ASN A 278 10.45 -10.09 2.05
N SER A 279 10.73 -11.37 2.29
CA SER A 279 12.12 -11.84 2.47
C SER A 279 12.95 -11.52 1.23
N LEU A 280 12.46 -11.79 0.03
CA LEU A 280 13.18 -11.47 -1.21
C LEU A 280 13.41 -9.96 -1.39
N ARG A 281 12.41 -9.11 -1.07
CA ARG A 281 12.53 -7.64 -1.12
C ARG A 281 13.63 -7.11 -0.19
N ARG A 282 13.75 -7.69 1.00
CA ARG A 282 14.73 -7.33 2.04
C ARG A 282 16.16 -7.79 1.75
N HIS A 283 16.34 -8.79 0.90
CA HIS A 283 17.65 -9.40 0.68
C HIS A 283 18.37 -8.78 -0.53
N ASN A 284 19.66 -8.49 -0.36
CA ASN A 284 20.54 -8.15 -1.47
C ASN A 284 20.84 -9.40 -2.31
N LEU A 285 20.24 -9.48 -3.50
CA LEU A 285 20.38 -10.62 -4.42
C LEU A 285 21.62 -10.55 -5.32
N LEU A 286 22.44 -9.50 -5.27
CA LEU A 286 23.65 -9.42 -6.11
C LEU A 286 24.64 -10.58 -5.92
N PRO A 287 24.94 -11.02 -4.69
CA PRO A 287 25.87 -12.14 -4.51
C PRO A 287 25.37 -13.40 -5.24
N VAL A 288 24.05 -13.64 -5.24
CA VAL A 288 23.42 -14.75 -5.95
C VAL A 288 23.58 -14.59 -7.46
N VAL A 289 23.26 -13.39 -7.98
CA VAL A 289 23.41 -13.08 -9.41
C VAL A 289 24.87 -13.24 -9.86
N PHE A 290 25.83 -12.74 -9.09
CA PHE A 290 27.25 -12.87 -9.38
C PHE A 290 27.70 -14.34 -9.42
N GLN A 291 27.32 -15.15 -8.43
CA GLN A 291 27.65 -16.57 -8.41
C GLN A 291 27.00 -17.34 -9.56
N LEU A 292 25.80 -16.96 -9.97
CA LEU A 292 25.12 -17.54 -11.13
C LEU A 292 25.91 -17.26 -12.41
N PHE A 293 26.34 -16.01 -12.63
CA PHE A 293 27.16 -15.65 -13.79
C PHE A 293 28.52 -16.36 -13.79
N LYS A 294 29.17 -16.46 -12.62
CA LYS A 294 30.43 -17.20 -12.48
C LYS A 294 30.25 -18.67 -12.85
N SER A 295 29.22 -19.32 -12.32
CA SER A 295 28.92 -20.73 -12.60
C SER A 295 28.58 -20.97 -14.09
N LEU A 296 27.87 -20.03 -14.72
CA LEU A 296 27.56 -20.09 -16.15
C LEU A 296 28.82 -19.97 -17.02
N GLY A 297 29.79 -19.17 -16.60
CA GLY A 297 31.10 -19.08 -17.24
C GLY A 297 31.91 -20.37 -17.12
N GLU A 298 31.95 -20.94 -15.93
CA GLU A 298 32.65 -22.20 -15.63
C GLU A 298 32.04 -23.42 -16.34
N SER A 299 30.74 -23.40 -16.60
CA SER A 299 30.04 -24.50 -17.29
C SER A 299 30.27 -24.53 -18.81
N GLY A 300 30.96 -23.54 -19.38
CA GLY A 300 31.16 -23.39 -20.83
C GLY A 300 29.89 -23.06 -21.62
N MET A 301 28.75 -22.83 -20.95
CA MET A 301 27.45 -22.55 -21.60
C MET A 301 27.21 -21.06 -21.85
N ALA A 302 28.04 -20.18 -21.27
CA ALA A 302 27.85 -18.72 -21.36
C ALA A 302 27.75 -18.20 -22.80
N ALA A 303 28.64 -18.63 -23.70
CA ALA A 303 28.66 -18.16 -25.08
C ALA A 303 27.34 -18.49 -25.82
N LYS A 304 26.88 -19.74 -25.68
CA LYS A 304 25.60 -20.21 -26.25
C LYS A 304 24.42 -19.43 -25.66
N ALA A 305 24.38 -19.27 -24.34
CA ALA A 305 23.30 -18.52 -23.68
C ALA A 305 23.21 -17.06 -24.15
N VAL A 306 24.37 -16.40 -24.35
CA VAL A 306 24.44 -15.03 -24.88
C VAL A 306 23.98 -14.97 -26.34
N GLU A 307 24.36 -15.93 -27.16
CA GLU A 307 23.93 -16.02 -28.56
C GLU A 307 22.41 -16.24 -28.66
N ASP A 308 21.87 -17.20 -27.91
CA ASP A 308 20.43 -17.48 -27.85
C ASP A 308 19.64 -16.23 -27.40
N ALA A 309 20.15 -15.50 -26.41
CA ALA A 309 19.55 -14.25 -25.94
C ALA A 309 19.60 -13.14 -27.00
N ARG A 310 20.70 -13.00 -27.76
CA ARG A 310 20.82 -12.04 -28.87
C ARG A 310 19.84 -12.34 -29.99
N THR A 311 19.70 -13.61 -30.38
CA THR A 311 18.77 -14.05 -31.42
C THR A 311 17.34 -13.73 -31.04
N LYS A 312 16.90 -14.15 -29.84
CA LYS A 312 15.55 -13.80 -29.32
C LYS A 312 15.33 -12.29 -29.24
N GLY A 313 16.36 -11.54 -28.83
CA GLY A 313 16.30 -10.08 -28.76
C GLY A 313 16.15 -9.41 -30.14
N LYS A 314 16.71 -10.00 -31.19
CA LYS A 314 16.56 -9.55 -32.58
C LYS A 314 15.14 -9.86 -33.09
N GLU A 315 14.67 -11.09 -32.91
CA GLU A 315 13.32 -11.52 -33.29
C GLU A 315 12.23 -10.66 -32.62
N ARG A 316 12.41 -10.33 -31.32
CA ARG A 316 11.48 -9.45 -30.60
C ARG A 316 11.42 -8.06 -31.20
N ARG A 317 12.57 -7.47 -31.57
CA ARG A 317 12.63 -6.14 -32.22
C ARG A 317 11.98 -6.14 -33.59
N GLU A 318 12.26 -7.14 -34.42
CA GLU A 318 11.64 -7.30 -35.73
C GLU A 318 10.11 -7.44 -35.60
N ARG A 319 9.64 -8.19 -34.60
CA ARG A 319 8.20 -8.34 -34.31
C ARG A 319 7.54 -7.05 -33.83
N MET A 320 8.20 -6.25 -32.99
CA MET A 320 7.69 -4.95 -32.53
C MET A 320 7.65 -3.93 -33.68
N GLN A 321 8.68 -3.91 -34.55
CA GLN A 321 8.70 -3.10 -35.77
C GLN A 321 7.57 -3.48 -36.75
N ALA A 322 7.33 -4.77 -36.95
CA ALA A 322 6.26 -5.25 -37.83
C ALA A 322 4.84 -4.90 -37.33
N LYS A 323 4.69 -4.64 -36.02
CA LYS A 323 3.42 -4.22 -35.41
C LYS A 323 3.23 -2.71 -35.31
N GLY A 324 4.24 -1.92 -35.69
CA GLY A 324 4.22 -0.47 -35.48
C GLY A 324 4.32 -0.04 -34.01
N GLU A 325 4.77 -0.94 -33.13
CA GLU A 325 4.98 -0.71 -31.69
C GLU A 325 6.44 -0.30 -31.38
N ALA A 326 7.23 0.01 -32.42
CA ALA A 326 8.59 0.50 -32.28
C ALA A 326 8.58 2.04 -32.23
N GLU A 327 8.39 2.59 -31.03
CA GLU A 327 8.88 3.93 -30.68
C GLU A 327 10.22 3.78 -29.92
#